data_AF-A0A7R9DZX7-F1
#
_entry.id   AF-A0A7R9DZX7-F1
#
_cell.length_a   1.000
_cell.length_b   1.000
_cell.length_c   1.000
_cell.angle_alpha   90.00
_cell.angle_beta   90.00
_cell.angle_gamma   90.00
#
_symmetry.space_group_name_H-M   'P 1'
#
loop_
_entity.id
_entity.type
_entity.pdbx_description
1 polymer ?
#
loop_
_entity_poly.entity_id
_entity_poly.type
_entity_poly.pdbx_seq_one_letter_code
_entity_poly.pdbx_strand_id
1 'polypeptide(L)'
;MADLQPPVLSQDALSVAQLELGVNPNALAIRRTFDPVAHELDATFRLTRFADLKGRGCKVPQEVLTKLLEGLQQDDNNGQDEHAHFMHMGLATPRIGIGMDSSVTPLRHGGLSLVQTTDFFYPLVDDPYMMGKIACANVLSDLYALGVTESDNMLMLLAVSTKMTEKERDVVVPLMMRGFKDTALEAGTTVTGGQTVVNPWCTIGGVASTICQPNEYIVPDNAVVGDVLVLTKPLGTQVAVNAHQWLDQPERWNRIKLVVAEDDVRKAYQRAMDSMARLNRIAARLMHKYNAHGATDVTGFGLLGHAQNLSKHQKNEVSFVIHNLPVIAKMAAVAKACGNMFQLLQGHSAENSGGLLICLPREQAAAYCKDIEKQEGYQAWIVGIVEKGNRTARIIDKPRVIEVPAKEKDGELW
;
A
#
# COMPACT_ATOMS: atom_id res chain seq x y z
N MET A 1 -19.45 -38.83 -24.54
CA MET A 1 -19.63 -38.68 -23.09
C MET A 1 -18.43 -39.28 -22.41
N ALA A 2 -17.48 -38.46 -21.99
CA ALA A 2 -16.37 -38.85 -21.13
C ALA A 2 -16.23 -37.72 -20.10
N ASP A 3 -16.53 -38.03 -18.85
CA ASP A 3 -16.46 -37.13 -17.71
C ASP A 3 -15.00 -36.76 -17.42
N LEU A 4 -14.71 -35.46 -17.44
CA LEU A 4 -13.47 -34.88 -16.93
C LEU A 4 -13.73 -34.42 -15.49
N GLN A 5 -13.27 -35.19 -14.51
CA GLN A 5 -13.16 -34.73 -13.12
C GLN A 5 -12.03 -33.69 -13.01
N PRO A 6 -12.21 -32.59 -12.25
CA PRO A 6 -11.13 -31.65 -11.96
C PRO A 6 -10.09 -32.29 -11.03
N PRO A 7 -8.81 -31.85 -11.09
CA PRO A 7 -7.75 -32.44 -10.29
C PRO A 7 -7.97 -32.18 -8.80
N VAL A 8 -7.91 -33.25 -8.02
CA VAL A 8 -7.97 -33.22 -6.55
C VAL A 8 -6.61 -32.75 -6.04
N LEU A 9 -6.57 -31.59 -5.39
CA LEU A 9 -5.41 -31.13 -4.61
C LEU A 9 -5.13 -32.16 -3.51
N SER A 10 -3.85 -32.55 -3.34
CA SER A 10 -3.44 -33.55 -2.36
C SER A 10 -3.75 -33.09 -0.92
N GLN A 11 -4.21 -34.02 -0.07
CA GLN A 11 -4.46 -33.78 1.36
C GLN A 11 -3.22 -33.25 2.10
N ASP A 12 -2.02 -33.55 1.60
CA ASP A 12 -0.76 -33.10 2.18
C ASP A 12 -0.59 -31.57 2.09
N ALA A 13 -0.97 -30.94 0.97
CA ALA A 13 -0.90 -29.49 0.80
C ALA A 13 -1.84 -28.71 1.75
N LEU A 14 -2.96 -29.33 2.14
CA LEU A 14 -3.89 -28.81 3.14
C LEU A 14 -3.37 -29.00 4.58
N SER A 15 -2.58 -30.04 4.84
CA SER A 15 -2.00 -30.31 6.16
C SER A 15 -0.82 -29.39 6.50
N VAL A 16 0.05 -29.09 5.52
CA VAL A 16 1.20 -28.17 5.68
C VAL A 16 0.72 -26.74 5.94
N ALA A 17 -0.39 -26.37 5.30
CA ALA A 17 -1.11 -25.12 5.55
C ALA A 17 -1.64 -24.97 6.99
N GLN A 18 -2.00 -26.07 7.64
CA GLN A 18 -2.51 -26.07 9.02
C GLN A 18 -1.40 -26.01 10.07
N LEU A 19 -0.17 -26.42 9.74
CA LEU A 19 0.96 -26.45 10.67
C LEU A 19 1.39 -25.05 11.16
N GLU A 20 1.04 -23.97 10.45
CA GLU A 20 1.32 -22.58 10.87
C GLU A 20 0.15 -21.90 11.63
N LEU A 21 -1.04 -22.51 11.68
CA LEU A 21 -2.26 -21.85 12.16
C LEU A 21 -2.95 -22.70 13.23
N GLY A 22 -2.92 -22.21 14.48
CA GLY A 22 -3.75 -22.76 15.55
C GLY A 22 -5.24 -22.76 15.18
N VAL A 23 -5.99 -23.67 15.80
CA VAL A 23 -7.38 -24.07 15.48
C VAL A 23 -8.45 -22.98 15.75
N ASN A 24 -8.15 -21.69 15.63
CA ASN A 24 -9.09 -20.62 15.96
C ASN A 24 -9.13 -19.49 14.90
N PRO A 25 -10.24 -19.33 14.16
CA PRO A 25 -10.36 -18.33 13.08
C PRO A 25 -10.49 -16.87 13.54
N ASN A 26 -10.56 -16.60 14.86
CA ASN A 26 -10.80 -15.26 15.41
C ASN A 26 -9.69 -14.70 16.31
N ALA A 27 -8.53 -15.35 16.36
CA ALA A 27 -7.31 -14.74 16.91
C ALA A 27 -6.35 -14.50 15.76
N LEU A 28 -5.60 -13.39 15.78
CA LEU A 28 -4.29 -13.37 15.12
C LEU A 28 -3.45 -14.47 15.79
N ALA A 29 -3.63 -15.71 15.35
CA ALA A 29 -2.91 -16.85 15.86
C ALA A 29 -1.44 -16.64 15.52
N ILE A 30 -0.59 -16.79 16.54
CA ILE A 30 0.86 -16.67 16.53
C ILE A 30 1.42 -17.36 15.26
N ARG A 31 1.67 -16.59 14.20
CA ARG A 31 2.20 -17.13 12.96
C ARG A 31 3.72 -17.17 13.07
N ARG A 32 4.30 -18.34 12.89
CA ARG A 32 5.77 -18.49 12.85
C ARG A 32 6.32 -17.80 11.60
N THR A 33 7.53 -17.26 11.69
CA THR A 33 8.26 -16.80 10.50
C THR A 33 8.28 -17.91 9.46
N PHE A 34 8.04 -17.55 8.19
CA PHE A 34 8.19 -18.49 7.10
C PHE A 34 9.58 -19.14 7.13
N ASP A 35 9.59 -20.46 7.27
CA ASP A 35 10.79 -21.30 7.23
C ASP A 35 10.74 -22.17 5.97
N PRO A 36 11.59 -21.90 4.96
CA PRO A 36 11.61 -22.70 3.74
C PRO A 36 11.74 -24.21 3.98
N VAL A 37 12.52 -24.62 4.99
CA VAL A 37 12.77 -26.04 5.27
C VAL A 37 11.52 -26.74 5.78
N ALA A 38 10.67 -26.04 6.54
CA ALA A 38 9.38 -26.55 7.00
C ALA A 38 8.40 -26.83 5.83
N HIS A 39 8.63 -26.22 4.67
CA HIS A 39 7.89 -26.45 3.43
C HIS A 39 8.69 -27.28 2.40
N GLU A 40 9.72 -27.98 2.88
CA GLU A 40 10.63 -28.80 2.08
C GLU A 40 11.35 -28.07 0.92
N LEU A 41 11.52 -26.76 1.06
CA LEU A 41 12.35 -25.94 0.17
C LEU A 41 13.78 -25.88 0.71
N ASP A 42 14.69 -25.44 -0.15
CA ASP A 42 16.07 -25.18 0.25
C ASP A 42 16.14 -24.05 1.30
N ALA A 43 16.97 -24.18 2.33
CA ALA A 43 17.12 -23.18 3.39
C ALA A 43 17.56 -21.79 2.86
N THR A 44 18.21 -21.76 1.69
CA THR A 44 18.63 -20.54 0.99
C THR A 44 17.54 -19.93 0.12
N PHE A 45 16.34 -20.54 0.06
CA PHE A 45 15.21 -19.97 -0.67
C PHE A 45 14.87 -18.58 -0.13
N ARG A 46 14.68 -17.65 -1.06
CA ARG A 46 14.25 -16.27 -0.81
C ARG A 46 13.28 -15.86 -1.90
N LEU A 47 12.04 -15.50 -1.56
CA LEU A 47 11.06 -15.04 -2.55
C LEU A 47 11.54 -13.76 -3.24
N THR A 48 12.25 -12.91 -2.52
CA THR A 48 12.84 -11.66 -3.04
C THR A 48 13.91 -11.88 -4.12
N ARG A 49 14.39 -13.11 -4.33
CA ARG A 49 15.35 -13.43 -5.41
C ARG A 49 14.70 -13.44 -6.80
N PHE A 50 13.37 -13.49 -6.88
CA PHE A 50 12.62 -13.52 -8.13
C PHE A 50 12.26 -12.13 -8.64
N ALA A 51 13.04 -11.11 -8.26
CA ALA A 51 13.00 -9.74 -8.78
C ALA A 51 14.42 -9.12 -8.76
N ASP A 52 14.87 -8.57 -9.89
CA ASP A 52 16.25 -8.05 -10.01
C ASP A 52 16.37 -6.55 -9.64
N LEU A 53 15.25 -5.83 -9.57
CA LEU A 53 15.19 -4.39 -9.25
C LEU A 53 15.40 -4.15 -7.74
N LYS A 54 16.65 -4.16 -7.29
CA LYS A 54 17.02 -3.90 -5.89
C LYS A 54 17.48 -2.46 -5.68
N GLY A 55 16.85 -1.73 -4.76
CA GLY A 55 17.39 -0.47 -4.20
C GLY A 55 16.81 0.85 -4.71
N ARG A 56 16.00 0.85 -5.76
CA ARG A 56 15.12 1.98 -6.16
C ARG A 56 13.75 1.40 -6.44
N GLY A 57 12.67 2.13 -6.12
CA GLY A 57 11.30 1.65 -6.35
C GLY A 57 11.11 1.18 -7.79
N CYS A 58 10.22 0.21 -8.01
CA CYS A 58 10.05 -0.40 -9.34
C CYS A 58 9.06 0.35 -10.23
N LYS A 59 8.39 1.39 -9.71
CA LYS A 59 7.49 2.25 -10.49
C LYS A 59 8.32 3.11 -11.45
N VAL A 60 7.82 3.29 -12.67
CA VAL A 60 8.37 4.26 -13.63
C VAL A 60 8.36 5.64 -12.96
N PRO A 61 9.46 6.42 -13.01
CA PRO A 61 9.49 7.75 -12.38
C PRO A 61 8.34 8.63 -12.84
N GLN A 62 7.76 9.41 -11.92
CA GLN A 62 6.53 10.17 -12.17
C GLN A 62 6.61 11.06 -13.43
N GLU A 63 7.71 11.78 -13.62
CA GLU A 63 7.92 12.64 -14.80
C GLU A 63 7.94 11.88 -16.13
N VAL A 64 8.43 10.63 -16.13
CA VAL A 64 8.45 9.76 -17.31
C VAL A 64 7.05 9.20 -17.55
N LEU A 65 6.37 8.77 -16.48
CA LEU A 65 5.01 8.25 -16.56
C LEU A 65 4.04 9.30 -17.14
N THR A 66 4.08 10.54 -16.65
CA THR A 66 3.21 11.62 -17.16
C THR A 66 3.38 11.79 -18.68
N LYS A 67 4.61 11.77 -19.20
CA LYS A 67 4.89 11.88 -20.64
C LYS A 67 4.34 10.72 -21.45
N LEU A 68 4.46 9.49 -20.93
CA LEU A 68 3.95 8.29 -21.60
C LEU A 68 2.41 8.26 -21.68
N LEU A 69 1.73 8.94 -20.75
CA LEU A 69 0.27 8.99 -20.67
C LEU A 69 -0.37 10.16 -21.43
N GLU A 70 0.42 11.07 -22.01
CA GLU A 70 -0.08 12.26 -22.73
C GLU A 70 -1.10 11.89 -23.84
N GLY A 71 -0.88 10.77 -24.53
CA GLY A 71 -1.79 10.30 -25.58
C GLY A 71 -3.18 9.91 -25.07
N LEU A 72 -3.32 9.44 -23.83
CA LEU A 72 -4.61 9.08 -23.22
C LEU A 72 -5.35 10.31 -22.68
N GLN A 73 -4.61 11.35 -22.26
CA GLN A 73 -5.20 12.59 -21.74
C GLN A 73 -5.85 13.44 -22.84
N GLN A 74 -5.38 13.33 -24.08
CA GLN A 74 -5.96 14.05 -25.22
C GLN A 74 -7.37 13.56 -25.58
N ASP A 75 -7.62 12.25 -25.45
CA ASP A 75 -8.95 11.67 -25.72
C ASP A 75 -9.97 12.05 -24.64
N ASP A 76 -9.54 12.22 -23.39
CA ASP A 76 -10.41 12.65 -22.28
C ASP A 76 -10.96 14.08 -22.43
N ASN A 77 -10.23 14.97 -23.11
CA ASN A 77 -10.69 16.34 -23.39
C ASN A 77 -11.72 16.40 -24.53
N ASN A 78 -11.65 15.48 -25.50
CA ASN A 78 -12.63 15.40 -26.60
C ASN A 78 -13.97 14.78 -26.16
N GLY A 79 -14.01 14.04 -25.05
CA GLY A 79 -15.24 13.48 -24.46
C GLY A 79 -16.10 14.48 -23.67
N GLN A 80 -15.69 15.75 -23.57
CA GLN A 80 -16.47 16.79 -22.89
C GLN A 80 -17.81 17.09 -23.59
N ASP A 81 -17.94 16.81 -24.89
CA ASP A 81 -19.17 17.07 -25.66
C ASP A 81 -20.32 16.08 -25.34
N GLU A 82 -20.03 14.82 -24.96
CA GLU A 82 -21.06 13.88 -24.47
C GLU A 82 -21.53 14.23 -23.04
N HIS A 83 -20.73 15.00 -22.30
CA HIS A 83 -21.00 15.43 -20.93
C HIS A 83 -22.18 16.40 -20.82
N ALA A 84 -22.46 17.17 -21.89
CA ALA A 84 -23.60 18.07 -21.95
C ALA A 84 -24.95 17.34 -21.83
N HIS A 85 -25.02 16.07 -22.24
CA HIS A 85 -26.26 15.29 -22.18
C HIS A 85 -26.58 14.79 -20.76
N PHE A 86 -25.55 14.49 -19.95
CA PHE A 86 -25.72 14.05 -18.55
C PHE A 86 -25.90 15.21 -17.57
N MET A 87 -25.41 16.41 -17.89
CA MET A 87 -25.70 17.62 -17.11
C MET A 87 -27.20 17.98 -17.08
N HIS A 88 -27.99 17.53 -18.07
CA HIS A 88 -29.44 17.78 -18.14
C HIS A 88 -30.25 17.05 -17.05
N MET A 89 -29.64 16.18 -16.25
CA MET A 89 -30.27 15.41 -15.16
C MET A 89 -30.01 15.99 -13.75
N GLY A 90 -29.37 17.16 -13.62
CA GLY A 90 -29.28 17.90 -12.35
C GLY A 90 -28.37 17.31 -11.26
N LEU A 91 -27.65 16.22 -11.54
CA LEU A 91 -26.65 15.62 -10.65
C LEU A 91 -25.27 15.74 -11.31
N ALA A 92 -24.51 16.78 -10.97
CA ALA A 92 -23.11 16.90 -11.37
C ALA A 92 -22.26 15.91 -10.57
N THR A 93 -22.28 14.63 -10.95
CA THR A 93 -21.40 13.60 -10.36
C THR A 93 -19.96 13.82 -10.82
N PRO A 94 -19.00 13.98 -9.91
CA PRO A 94 -17.61 14.24 -10.26
C PRO A 94 -17.00 13.04 -10.99
N ARG A 95 -16.23 13.33 -12.05
CA ARG A 95 -15.38 12.36 -12.75
C ARG A 95 -13.93 12.57 -12.28
N ILE A 96 -13.25 11.48 -11.92
CA ILE A 96 -11.82 11.48 -11.61
C ILE A 96 -11.14 10.57 -12.64
N GLY A 97 -10.33 11.16 -13.52
CA GLY A 97 -9.58 10.47 -14.57
C GLY A 97 -8.15 10.13 -14.13
N ILE A 98 -7.24 10.02 -15.10
CA ILE A 98 -5.82 9.76 -14.85
C ILE A 98 -5.21 10.89 -13.99
N GLY A 99 -4.55 10.52 -12.88
CA GLY A 99 -3.78 11.47 -12.06
C GLY A 99 -3.92 11.28 -10.55
N MET A 100 -4.97 10.60 -10.10
CA MET A 100 -5.23 10.28 -8.67
C MET A 100 -5.21 8.77 -8.41
N ASP A 101 -5.34 8.40 -7.13
CA ASP A 101 -5.22 7.01 -6.63
C ASP A 101 -6.23 6.05 -7.27
N SER A 102 -7.47 6.50 -7.50
CA SER A 102 -8.53 5.72 -8.16
C SER A 102 -9.22 6.53 -9.25
N SER A 103 -9.75 5.81 -10.25
CA SER A 103 -10.68 6.40 -11.22
C SER A 103 -12.09 6.48 -10.61
N VAL A 104 -12.84 7.54 -10.92
CA VAL A 104 -14.26 7.68 -10.59
C VAL A 104 -15.01 8.00 -11.87
N THR A 105 -15.84 7.07 -12.31
CA THR A 105 -16.58 7.17 -13.57
C THR A 105 -18.08 7.10 -13.31
N PRO A 106 -18.84 8.19 -13.57
CA PRO A 106 -20.30 8.16 -13.47
C PRO A 106 -20.90 7.06 -14.35
N LEU A 107 -21.84 6.30 -13.80
CA LEU A 107 -22.55 5.26 -14.53
C LEU A 107 -23.80 5.81 -15.21
N ARG A 108 -24.23 5.12 -16.28
CA ARG A 108 -25.54 5.35 -16.92
C ARG A 108 -26.74 5.08 -15.99
N HIS A 109 -26.51 4.45 -14.84
CA HIS A 109 -27.52 4.08 -13.86
C HIS A 109 -27.52 5.08 -12.71
N GLY A 110 -28.70 5.60 -12.36
CA GLY A 110 -28.89 6.87 -11.66
C GLY A 110 -28.02 7.11 -10.42
N GLY A 111 -27.20 8.15 -10.49
CA GLY A 111 -26.43 8.69 -9.35
C GLY A 111 -25.24 7.86 -8.89
N LEU A 112 -24.98 6.71 -9.52
CA LEU A 112 -23.89 5.80 -9.14
C LEU A 112 -22.61 6.13 -9.91
N SER A 113 -21.46 5.90 -9.27
CA SER A 113 -20.14 5.97 -9.90
C SER A 113 -19.40 4.66 -9.72
N LEU A 114 -18.73 4.18 -10.78
CA LEU A 114 -17.72 3.14 -10.65
C LEU A 114 -16.44 3.78 -10.09
N VAL A 115 -15.99 3.26 -8.96
CA VAL A 115 -14.68 3.58 -8.38
C VAL A 115 -13.78 2.36 -8.53
N GLN A 116 -12.64 2.53 -9.19
CA GLN A 116 -11.75 1.41 -9.48
C GLN A 116 -10.29 1.84 -9.55
N THR A 117 -9.43 0.93 -9.07
CA THR A 117 -7.97 1.04 -9.09
C THR A 117 -7.32 -0.30 -9.48
N THR A 118 -6.05 -0.22 -9.90
CA THR A 118 -5.18 -1.37 -10.16
C THR A 118 -3.76 -1.05 -9.70
N ASP A 119 -3.11 -1.98 -9.01
CA ASP A 119 -1.68 -1.87 -8.69
C ASP A 119 -1.05 -3.27 -8.65
N PHE A 120 0.26 -3.32 -8.88
CA PHE A 120 1.07 -4.53 -8.76
C PHE A 120 2.52 -4.18 -8.46
N PHE A 121 3.21 -5.11 -7.82
CA PHE A 121 4.64 -4.96 -7.55
C PHE A 121 5.32 -6.32 -7.42
N TYR A 122 6.63 -6.27 -7.21
CA TYR A 122 7.51 -7.42 -7.10
C TYR A 122 7.71 -7.82 -5.64
N PRO A 123 8.08 -9.08 -5.34
CA PRO A 123 8.27 -9.50 -3.96
C PRO A 123 9.25 -8.64 -3.16
N LEU A 124 8.77 -8.15 -2.02
CA LEU A 124 9.53 -7.29 -1.09
C LEU A 124 9.96 -8.07 0.15
N VAL A 125 9.21 -9.10 0.49
CA VAL A 125 9.37 -9.92 1.69
C VAL A 125 9.53 -11.39 1.29
N ASP A 126 10.21 -12.17 2.13
CA ASP A 126 10.51 -13.57 1.81
C ASP A 126 9.39 -14.53 2.22
N ASP A 127 8.49 -14.10 3.08
CA ASP A 127 7.28 -14.82 3.49
C ASP A 127 6.19 -14.70 2.40
N PRO A 128 5.83 -15.79 1.69
CA PRO A 128 4.89 -15.71 0.58
C PRO A 128 3.47 -15.33 1.00
N TYR A 129 3.00 -15.79 2.15
CA TYR A 129 1.65 -15.45 2.63
C TYR A 129 1.57 -13.97 3.02
N MET A 130 2.57 -13.45 3.74
CA MET A 130 2.62 -12.00 4.02
C MET A 130 2.74 -11.19 2.74
N MET A 131 3.52 -11.67 1.76
CA MET A 131 3.63 -11.04 0.45
C MET A 131 2.25 -10.93 -0.23
N GLY A 132 1.44 -12.00 -0.16
CA GLY A 132 0.04 -11.99 -0.59
C GLY A 132 -0.82 -10.98 0.17
N LYS A 133 -0.72 -10.95 1.51
CA LYS A 133 -1.47 -10.00 2.34
C LYS A 133 -1.16 -8.55 1.97
N ILE A 134 0.14 -8.22 1.84
CA ILE A 134 0.63 -6.89 1.49
C ILE A 134 0.17 -6.50 0.07
N ALA A 135 0.18 -7.44 -0.88
CA ALA A 135 -0.28 -7.16 -2.23
C ALA A 135 -1.76 -6.79 -2.29
N CYS A 136 -2.61 -7.54 -1.59
CA CYS A 136 -4.04 -7.22 -1.49
C CYS A 136 -4.26 -5.86 -0.79
N ALA A 137 -3.57 -5.63 0.33
CA ALA A 137 -3.67 -4.36 1.07
C ALA A 137 -3.20 -3.16 0.24
N ASN A 138 -2.19 -3.32 -0.60
CA ASN A 138 -1.72 -2.28 -1.53
C ASN A 138 -2.79 -1.96 -2.58
N VAL A 139 -3.38 -2.98 -3.23
CA VAL A 139 -4.43 -2.78 -4.25
C VAL A 139 -5.64 -2.05 -3.66
N LEU A 140 -6.06 -2.42 -2.44
CA LEU A 140 -7.19 -1.78 -1.77
C LEU A 140 -6.89 -0.37 -1.25
N SER A 141 -5.61 -0.03 -1.07
CA SER A 141 -5.16 1.25 -0.48
C SER A 141 -5.68 2.46 -1.25
N ASP A 142 -5.69 2.37 -2.59
CA ASP A 142 -6.15 3.44 -3.47
C ASP A 142 -7.67 3.70 -3.38
N LEU A 143 -8.49 2.67 -3.08
CA LEU A 143 -9.91 2.88 -2.79
C LEU A 143 -10.06 3.62 -1.45
N TYR A 144 -9.30 3.17 -0.45
CA TYR A 144 -9.30 3.78 0.88
C TYR A 144 -8.83 5.24 0.87
N ALA A 145 -7.95 5.63 -0.06
CA ALA A 145 -7.53 7.01 -0.27
C ALA A 145 -8.69 7.94 -0.68
N LEU A 146 -9.73 7.40 -1.35
CA LEU A 146 -10.97 8.13 -1.65
C LEU A 146 -12.01 8.02 -0.53
N GLY A 147 -11.66 7.51 0.67
CA GLY A 147 -12.62 7.31 1.75
C GLY A 147 -13.63 6.18 1.53
N VAL A 148 -13.49 5.41 0.44
CA VAL A 148 -14.36 4.28 0.12
C VAL A 148 -14.01 3.10 1.03
N THR A 149 -14.95 2.62 1.84
CA THR A 149 -14.66 1.57 2.84
C THR A 149 -14.96 0.15 2.37
N GLU A 150 -15.75 0.01 1.30
CA GLU A 150 -16.18 -1.26 0.75
C GLU A 150 -15.54 -1.51 -0.62
N SER A 151 -15.38 -2.78 -0.97
CA SER A 151 -14.97 -3.19 -2.30
C SER A 151 -15.90 -4.30 -2.77
N ASP A 152 -16.68 -4.05 -3.81
CA ASP A 152 -17.63 -5.05 -4.31
C ASP A 152 -16.92 -6.26 -4.92
N ASN A 153 -15.77 -6.03 -5.56
CA ASN A 153 -15.06 -7.09 -6.29
C ASN A 153 -13.55 -6.84 -6.37
N MET A 154 -12.78 -7.93 -6.26
CA MET A 154 -11.36 -7.94 -6.60
C MET A 154 -11.01 -8.93 -7.72
N LEU A 155 -10.04 -8.56 -8.55
CA LEU A 155 -9.34 -9.46 -9.46
C LEU A 155 -7.88 -9.57 -9.04
N MET A 156 -7.28 -10.75 -9.15
CA MET A 156 -5.87 -10.96 -8.84
C MET A 156 -5.01 -11.00 -10.11
N LEU A 157 -3.91 -10.25 -10.11
CA LEU A 157 -2.90 -10.25 -11.17
C LEU A 157 -1.65 -10.93 -10.63
N LEU A 158 -1.23 -12.02 -11.29
CA LEU A 158 -0.11 -12.83 -10.85
C LEU A 158 0.81 -13.16 -12.03
N ALA A 159 2.12 -13.01 -11.84
CA ALA A 159 3.10 -13.63 -12.72
C ALA A 159 4.02 -14.55 -11.93
N VAL A 160 4.13 -15.79 -12.39
CA VAL A 160 5.01 -16.82 -11.84
C VAL A 160 6.38 -16.70 -12.50
N SER A 161 7.44 -16.65 -11.69
CA SER A 161 8.79 -16.51 -12.22
C SER A 161 9.22 -17.75 -12.99
N THR A 162 9.76 -17.58 -14.21
CA THR A 162 10.39 -18.66 -14.98
C THR A 162 11.66 -19.22 -14.33
N LYS A 163 12.19 -18.54 -13.30
CA LYS A 163 13.34 -18.98 -12.50
C LYS A 163 12.94 -19.85 -11.30
N MET A 164 11.65 -19.96 -10.97
CA MET A 164 11.17 -20.88 -9.92
C MET A 164 11.19 -22.31 -10.45
N THR A 165 11.65 -23.25 -9.61
CA THR A 165 11.40 -24.67 -9.87
C THR A 165 9.90 -24.99 -9.71
N GLU A 166 9.43 -26.11 -10.26
CA GLU A 166 8.04 -26.53 -10.08
C GLU A 166 7.69 -26.73 -8.60
N LYS A 167 8.61 -27.30 -7.81
CA LYS A 167 8.46 -27.45 -6.36
C LYS A 167 8.32 -26.09 -5.66
N GLU A 168 9.18 -25.14 -5.97
CA GLU A 168 9.09 -23.78 -5.40
C GLU A 168 7.77 -23.12 -5.77
N ARG A 169 7.35 -23.19 -7.04
CA ARG A 169 6.07 -22.66 -7.51
C ARG A 169 4.90 -23.24 -6.73
N ASP A 170 4.83 -24.57 -6.63
CA ASP A 170 3.69 -25.29 -6.06
C ASP A 170 3.55 -25.09 -4.54
N VAL A 171 4.62 -24.66 -3.86
CA VAL A 171 4.58 -24.24 -2.45
C VAL A 171 4.26 -22.76 -2.31
N VAL A 172 5.00 -21.91 -3.02
CA VAL A 172 5.02 -20.46 -2.81
C VAL A 172 3.76 -19.78 -3.32
N VAL A 173 3.31 -20.17 -4.52
CA VAL A 173 2.17 -19.51 -5.18
C VAL A 173 0.88 -19.71 -4.37
N PRO A 174 0.51 -20.92 -3.90
CA PRO A 174 -0.69 -21.10 -3.08
C PRO A 174 -0.67 -20.32 -1.76
N LEU A 175 0.49 -20.21 -1.09
CA LEU A 175 0.63 -19.40 0.12
C LEU A 175 0.37 -17.92 -0.16
N MET A 176 0.91 -17.41 -1.27
CA MET A 176 0.73 -16.03 -1.69
C MET A 176 -0.73 -15.73 -2.08
N MET A 177 -1.36 -16.62 -2.84
CA MET A 177 -2.79 -16.51 -3.19
C MET A 177 -3.67 -16.59 -1.94
N ARG A 178 -3.32 -17.42 -0.95
CA ARG A 178 -4.05 -17.50 0.32
C ARG A 178 -3.94 -16.21 1.12
N GLY A 179 -2.74 -15.65 1.26
CA GLY A 179 -2.57 -14.35 1.92
C GLY A 179 -3.39 -13.24 1.27
N PHE A 180 -3.40 -13.20 -0.07
CA PHE A 180 -4.24 -12.25 -0.80
C PHE A 180 -5.74 -12.46 -0.51
N LYS A 181 -6.21 -13.72 -0.59
CA LYS A 181 -7.60 -14.10 -0.31
C LYS A 181 -8.01 -13.73 1.11
N ASP A 182 -7.19 -14.04 2.10
CA ASP A 182 -7.54 -13.84 3.51
C ASP A 182 -7.61 -12.33 3.84
N THR A 183 -6.72 -11.51 3.26
CA THR A 183 -6.84 -10.05 3.34
C THR A 183 -8.09 -9.51 2.61
N ALA A 184 -8.45 -10.07 1.46
CA ALA A 184 -9.69 -9.68 0.77
C ALA A 184 -10.93 -9.98 1.63
N LEU A 185 -10.96 -11.14 2.29
CA LEU A 185 -12.02 -11.49 3.24
C LEU A 185 -12.04 -10.54 4.46
N GLU A 186 -10.87 -10.18 5.00
CA GLU A 186 -10.73 -9.17 6.06
C GLU A 186 -11.29 -7.79 5.62
N ALA A 187 -11.09 -7.44 4.36
CA ALA A 187 -11.63 -6.23 3.74
C ALA A 187 -13.15 -6.32 3.44
N GLY A 188 -13.79 -7.47 3.64
CA GLY A 188 -15.21 -7.68 3.34
C GLY A 188 -15.51 -7.94 1.86
N THR A 189 -14.49 -8.30 1.07
CA THR A 189 -14.61 -8.56 -0.37
C THR A 189 -14.10 -9.96 -0.73
N THR A 190 -14.18 -10.31 -2.02
CA THR A 190 -13.70 -11.60 -2.53
C THR A 190 -12.95 -11.43 -3.84
N VAL A 191 -12.03 -12.34 -4.09
CA VAL A 191 -11.36 -12.48 -5.40
C VAL A 191 -12.22 -13.40 -6.27
N THR A 192 -12.81 -12.87 -7.34
CA THR A 192 -13.73 -13.63 -8.20
C THR A 192 -13.12 -14.03 -9.54
N GLY A 193 -11.93 -13.53 -9.84
CA GLY A 193 -11.21 -13.83 -11.07
C GLY A 193 -9.81 -13.22 -11.06
N GLY A 194 -9.15 -13.29 -12.20
CA GLY A 194 -7.79 -12.81 -12.33
C GLY A 194 -7.08 -13.38 -13.54
N GLN A 195 -5.79 -13.09 -13.64
CA GLN A 195 -4.91 -13.64 -14.66
C GLN A 195 -3.61 -14.10 -14.04
N THR A 196 -3.16 -15.30 -14.42
CA THR A 196 -1.85 -15.84 -14.05
C THR A 196 -1.04 -16.16 -15.29
N VAL A 197 0.17 -15.60 -15.38
CA VAL A 197 1.08 -15.80 -16.53
C VAL A 197 2.48 -16.18 -16.06
N VAL A 198 3.31 -16.65 -16.99
CA VAL A 198 4.76 -16.82 -16.76
C VAL A 198 5.51 -15.53 -17.09
N ASN A 199 6.50 -15.16 -16.28
CA ASN A 199 7.33 -13.97 -16.48
C ASN A 199 8.74 -14.21 -15.88
N PRO A 200 9.82 -13.55 -16.35
CA PRO A 200 11.13 -13.68 -15.69
C PRO A 200 11.11 -13.32 -14.20
N TRP A 201 10.29 -12.35 -13.80
CA TRP A 201 10.13 -11.92 -12.42
C TRP A 201 8.77 -12.32 -11.87
N CYS A 202 8.72 -12.60 -10.58
CA CYS A 202 7.47 -12.83 -9.87
C CYS A 202 6.76 -11.48 -9.69
N THR A 203 5.48 -11.38 -10.02
CA THR A 203 4.67 -10.18 -9.73
C THR A 203 3.37 -10.56 -9.07
N ILE A 204 2.89 -9.71 -8.17
CA ILE A 204 1.58 -9.86 -7.58
C ILE A 204 0.92 -8.49 -7.44
N GLY A 205 -0.38 -8.47 -7.69
CA GLY A 205 -1.22 -7.28 -7.63
C GLY A 205 -2.66 -7.64 -7.91
N GLY A 206 -3.42 -6.66 -8.34
CA GLY A 206 -4.83 -6.86 -8.57
C GLY A 206 -5.57 -5.59 -8.95
N VAL A 207 -6.87 -5.76 -9.06
CA VAL A 207 -7.85 -4.70 -9.31
C VAL A 207 -8.82 -4.72 -8.14
N ALA A 208 -9.20 -3.56 -7.64
CA ALA A 208 -10.32 -3.41 -6.72
C ALA A 208 -11.35 -2.46 -7.35
N SER A 209 -12.60 -2.90 -7.38
CA SER A 209 -13.72 -2.16 -7.95
C SER A 209 -14.87 -2.08 -6.96
N THR A 210 -15.59 -0.97 -6.99
CA THR A 210 -16.84 -0.80 -6.25
C THR A 210 -17.76 0.18 -6.97
N ILE A 211 -19.06 0.04 -6.75
CA ILE A 211 -20.06 1.02 -7.19
C ILE A 211 -20.45 1.88 -5.99
N CYS A 212 -20.20 3.17 -6.08
CA CYS A 212 -20.45 4.11 -5.00
C CYS A 212 -21.58 5.08 -5.31
N GLN A 213 -22.36 5.40 -4.28
CA GLN A 213 -23.13 6.62 -4.18
C GLN A 213 -22.20 7.84 -3.95
N PRO A 214 -22.65 9.07 -4.25
CA PRO A 214 -21.81 10.26 -4.12
C PRO A 214 -21.30 10.56 -2.71
N ASN A 215 -21.95 10.05 -1.67
CA ASN A 215 -21.57 10.22 -0.26
C ASN A 215 -20.64 9.12 0.27
N GLU A 216 -20.34 8.10 -0.52
CA GLU A 216 -19.49 6.96 -0.10
C GLU A 216 -18.01 7.18 -0.44
N TYR A 217 -17.70 8.20 -1.24
CA TYR A 217 -16.33 8.63 -1.53
C TYR A 217 -16.14 10.13 -1.25
N ILE A 218 -14.89 10.51 -1.01
CA ILE A 218 -14.43 11.87 -0.73
C ILE A 218 -13.56 12.31 -1.90
N VAL A 219 -13.98 13.36 -2.61
CA VAL A 219 -13.20 13.93 -3.70
C VAL A 219 -11.93 14.58 -3.11
N PRO A 220 -10.72 14.24 -3.58
CA PRO A 220 -9.47 14.60 -2.93
C PRO A 220 -8.97 16.01 -3.32
N ASP A 221 -9.85 17.01 -3.35
CA ASP A 221 -9.57 18.33 -3.91
C ASP A 221 -10.03 19.55 -3.08
N ASN A 222 -10.48 19.32 -1.84
CA ASN A 222 -11.12 20.35 -1.00
C ASN A 222 -10.24 20.87 0.15
N ALA A 223 -8.93 20.61 0.17
CA ALA A 223 -8.06 21.10 1.24
C ALA A 223 -8.09 22.63 1.34
N VAL A 224 -8.08 23.15 2.57
CA VAL A 224 -8.15 24.59 2.86
C VAL A 224 -6.97 25.06 3.71
N VAL A 225 -6.67 26.35 3.63
CA VAL A 225 -5.64 26.97 4.49
C VAL A 225 -6.01 26.75 5.97
N GLY A 226 -5.06 26.22 6.73
CA GLY A 226 -5.25 25.94 8.16
C GLY A 226 -5.47 24.47 8.48
N ASP A 227 -5.86 23.66 7.49
CA ASP A 227 -5.89 22.20 7.61
C ASP A 227 -4.54 21.67 8.05
N VAL A 228 -4.57 20.46 8.61
CA VAL A 228 -3.37 19.71 8.97
C VAL A 228 -3.27 18.43 8.14
N LEU A 229 -2.04 17.97 7.95
CA LEU A 229 -1.73 16.75 7.24
C LEU A 229 -1.57 15.61 8.25
N VAL A 230 -2.36 14.55 8.14
CA VAL A 230 -2.28 13.36 8.98
C VAL A 230 -1.75 12.19 8.18
N LEU A 231 -0.72 11.51 8.68
CA LEU A 231 -0.16 10.29 8.10
C LEU A 231 -0.50 9.09 9.00
N THR A 232 -1.00 8.01 8.41
CA THR A 232 -1.59 6.89 9.19
C THR A 232 -0.68 5.66 9.33
N LYS A 233 0.43 5.57 8.58
CA LYS A 233 1.48 4.55 8.74
C LYS A 233 2.86 5.19 8.82
N PRO A 234 3.83 4.59 9.53
CA PRO A 234 5.20 5.06 9.51
C PRO A 234 5.85 4.84 8.14
N LEU A 235 6.83 5.68 7.82
CA LEU A 235 7.68 5.61 6.63
C LEU A 235 8.88 4.69 6.84
N GLY A 236 9.58 4.38 5.75
CA GLY A 236 10.85 3.67 5.75
C GLY A 236 10.72 2.17 5.49
N THR A 237 9.61 1.70 4.90
CA THR A 237 9.43 0.27 4.61
C THR A 237 10.48 -0.24 3.63
N GLN A 238 10.84 0.54 2.60
CA GLN A 238 11.93 0.19 1.67
C GLN A 238 13.28 0.02 2.39
N VAL A 239 13.57 0.87 3.36
CA VAL A 239 14.83 0.79 4.13
C VAL A 239 14.84 -0.48 4.97
N ALA A 240 13.73 -0.79 5.63
CA ALA A 240 13.58 -1.99 6.46
C ALA A 240 13.74 -3.29 5.65
N VAL A 241 13.04 -3.42 4.51
CA VAL A 241 13.15 -4.63 3.67
C VAL A 241 14.55 -4.78 3.05
N ASN A 242 15.18 -3.69 2.62
CA ASN A 242 16.54 -3.74 2.09
C ASN A 242 17.56 -4.08 3.17
N ALA A 243 17.46 -3.47 4.35
CA ALA A 243 18.36 -3.76 5.47
C ALA A 243 18.28 -5.24 5.87
N HIS A 244 17.07 -5.82 5.89
CA HIS A 244 16.86 -7.24 6.15
C HIS A 244 17.52 -8.12 5.09
N GLN A 245 17.31 -7.83 3.80
CA GLN A 245 17.97 -8.56 2.71
C GLN A 245 19.50 -8.46 2.76
N TRP A 246 20.04 -7.37 3.32
CA TRP A 246 21.48 -7.17 3.43
C TRP A 246 22.12 -8.03 4.51
N LEU A 247 21.37 -8.58 5.46
CA LEU A 247 21.90 -9.54 6.45
C LEU A 247 22.55 -10.75 5.76
N ASP A 248 21.96 -11.21 4.64
CA ASP A 248 22.49 -12.31 3.82
C ASP A 248 23.53 -11.85 2.77
N GLN A 249 23.93 -10.56 2.77
CA GLN A 249 24.85 -9.96 1.80
C GLN A 249 26.00 -9.24 2.53
N PRO A 250 27.10 -9.93 2.88
CA PRO A 250 28.16 -9.42 3.75
C PRO A 250 28.70 -8.04 3.34
N GLU A 251 28.89 -7.79 2.05
CA GLU A 251 29.38 -6.51 1.53
C GLU A 251 28.40 -5.35 1.81
N ARG A 252 27.09 -5.60 1.75
CA ARG A 252 26.07 -4.59 2.03
C ARG A 252 25.81 -4.46 3.53
N TRP A 253 25.80 -5.57 4.27
CA TRP A 253 25.70 -5.56 5.73
C TRP A 253 26.81 -4.72 6.37
N ASN A 254 28.04 -4.86 5.87
CA ASN A 254 29.20 -4.09 6.34
C ASN A 254 29.01 -2.56 6.26
N ARG A 255 28.11 -2.06 5.42
CA ARG A 255 27.81 -0.62 5.31
C ARG A 255 26.98 -0.09 6.47
N ILE A 256 26.14 -0.93 7.07
CA ILE A 256 25.16 -0.52 8.09
C ILE A 256 25.37 -1.18 9.45
N LYS A 257 26.21 -2.22 9.56
CA LYS A 257 26.46 -2.95 10.82
C LYS A 257 26.98 -2.08 11.99
N LEU A 258 27.55 -0.90 11.69
CA LEU A 258 28.02 0.04 12.72
C LEU A 258 26.93 1.00 13.21
N VAL A 259 25.79 1.08 12.52
CA VAL A 259 24.68 1.99 12.86
C VAL A 259 23.42 1.27 13.34
N VAL A 260 23.28 -0.04 13.06
CA VAL A 260 22.12 -0.83 13.47
C VAL A 260 22.54 -2.26 13.79
N ALA A 261 21.96 -2.84 14.85
CA ALA A 261 22.15 -4.24 15.22
C ALA A 261 21.27 -5.17 14.37
N GLU A 262 21.63 -6.45 14.26
CA GLU A 262 20.82 -7.42 13.50
C GLU A 262 19.40 -7.57 14.08
N ASP A 263 19.26 -7.56 15.42
CA ASP A 263 17.96 -7.63 16.09
C ASP A 263 17.06 -6.44 15.73
N ASP A 264 17.62 -5.22 15.73
CA ASP A 264 16.92 -4.01 15.32
C ASP A 264 16.42 -4.11 13.86
N VAL A 265 17.23 -4.69 12.96
CA VAL A 265 16.84 -4.89 11.55
C VAL A 265 15.69 -5.89 11.45
N ARG A 266 15.72 -7.00 12.19
CA ARG A 266 14.63 -8.00 12.19
C ARG A 266 13.34 -7.40 12.75
N LYS A 267 13.42 -6.64 13.84
CA LYS A 267 12.27 -5.90 14.41
C LYS A 267 11.71 -4.88 13.43
N ALA A 268 12.56 -4.11 12.75
CA ALA A 268 12.13 -3.15 11.73
C ALA A 268 11.49 -3.83 10.52
N TYR A 269 12.02 -4.97 10.08
CA TYR A 269 11.46 -5.78 9.01
C TYR A 269 10.06 -6.28 9.37
N GLN A 270 9.89 -6.88 10.55
CA GLN A 270 8.57 -7.31 11.03
C GLN A 270 7.60 -6.13 11.11
N ARG A 271 8.03 -5.01 11.70
CA ARG A 271 7.22 -3.80 11.79
C ARG A 271 6.79 -3.29 10.42
N ALA A 272 7.68 -3.36 9.42
CA ALA A 272 7.36 -3.01 8.05
C ALA A 272 6.34 -3.99 7.46
N MET A 273 6.53 -5.31 7.60
CA MET A 273 5.58 -6.33 7.11
C MET A 273 4.17 -6.12 7.69
N ASP A 274 4.06 -5.92 9.01
CA ASP A 274 2.77 -5.70 9.67
C ASP A 274 2.11 -4.41 9.21
N SER A 275 2.90 -3.33 9.09
CA SER A 275 2.42 -2.04 8.59
C SER A 275 1.91 -2.16 7.16
N MET A 276 2.67 -2.81 6.28
CA MET A 276 2.33 -3.00 4.87
C MET A 276 1.14 -3.95 4.68
N ALA A 277 0.95 -4.95 5.54
CA ALA A 277 -0.18 -5.89 5.44
C ALA A 277 -1.50 -5.32 5.99
N ARG A 278 -1.44 -4.23 6.78
CA ARG A 278 -2.61 -3.61 7.39
C ARG A 278 -3.43 -2.81 6.37
N LEU A 279 -4.73 -3.04 6.32
CA LEU A 279 -5.66 -2.29 5.47
C LEU A 279 -5.78 -0.83 5.93
N ASN A 280 -5.93 0.11 4.99
CA ASN A 280 -6.28 1.50 5.28
C ASN A 280 -7.81 1.70 5.50
N ARG A 281 -8.58 0.62 5.66
CA ARG A 281 -10.06 0.62 5.73
C ARG A 281 -10.61 1.44 6.88
N ILE A 282 -10.04 1.32 8.09
CA ILE A 282 -10.50 2.11 9.23
C ILE A 282 -10.12 3.58 9.04
N ALA A 283 -8.93 3.86 8.49
CA ALA A 283 -8.51 5.21 8.17
C ALA A 283 -9.49 5.91 7.21
N ALA A 284 -9.91 5.21 6.15
CA ALA A 284 -10.93 5.67 5.20
C ALA A 284 -12.29 5.91 5.86
N ARG A 285 -12.76 4.99 6.71
CA ARG A 285 -14.02 5.16 7.45
C ARG A 285 -14.00 6.40 8.34
N LEU A 286 -12.89 6.65 9.01
CA LEU A 286 -12.74 7.79 9.90
C LEU A 286 -12.61 9.11 9.12
N MET A 287 -12.19 9.10 7.84
CA MET A 287 -12.18 10.30 7.01
C MET A 287 -13.57 10.92 6.89
N HIS A 288 -14.61 10.09 6.71
CA HIS A 288 -16.00 10.55 6.69
C HIS A 288 -16.44 11.15 8.04
N LYS A 289 -16.13 10.46 9.14
CA LYS A 289 -16.52 10.88 10.50
C LYS A 289 -15.91 12.22 10.92
N TYR A 290 -14.68 12.49 10.49
CA TYR A 290 -13.90 13.66 10.89
C TYR A 290 -13.75 14.69 9.77
N ASN A 291 -14.60 14.60 8.74
CA ASN A 291 -14.70 15.58 7.65
C ASN A 291 -13.37 15.83 6.93
N ALA A 292 -12.68 14.76 6.51
CA ALA A 292 -11.49 14.91 5.68
C ALA A 292 -11.81 15.68 4.39
N HIS A 293 -10.90 16.57 4.01
CA HIS A 293 -11.00 17.38 2.80
C HIS A 293 -10.34 16.74 1.57
N GLY A 294 -9.67 15.61 1.77
CA GLY A 294 -9.03 14.82 0.73
C GLY A 294 -7.89 13.99 1.29
N ALA A 295 -7.52 12.94 0.58
CA ALA A 295 -6.36 12.12 0.92
C ALA A 295 -5.73 11.53 -0.35
N THR A 296 -4.53 10.99 -0.16
CA THR A 296 -3.82 10.09 -1.09
C THR A 296 -3.14 9.03 -0.23
N ASP A 297 -2.78 7.90 -0.81
CA ASP A 297 -1.92 6.95 -0.11
C ASP A 297 -0.43 7.24 -0.35
N VAL A 298 0.44 6.73 0.53
CA VAL A 298 1.89 6.90 0.38
C VAL A 298 2.51 5.58 -0.09
N THR A 299 2.81 5.50 -1.37
CA THR A 299 3.42 4.31 -2.02
C THR A 299 4.74 4.64 -2.75
N GLY A 300 4.87 4.27 -4.02
CA GLY A 300 6.16 4.15 -4.72
C GLY A 300 6.90 5.45 -5.02
N PHE A 301 6.25 6.62 -4.91
CA PHE A 301 6.87 7.93 -5.10
C PHE A 301 7.37 8.56 -3.80
N GLY A 302 7.15 7.89 -2.66
CA GLY A 302 7.44 8.40 -1.33
C GLY A 302 6.50 9.50 -0.88
N LEU A 303 6.64 9.91 0.38
CA LEU A 303 5.76 10.89 1.00
C LEU A 303 5.68 12.21 0.22
N LEU A 304 6.83 12.74 -0.21
CA LEU A 304 6.86 14.04 -0.89
C LEU A 304 6.27 13.95 -2.29
N GLY A 305 6.54 12.88 -3.04
CA GLY A 305 5.97 12.70 -4.38
C GLY A 305 4.44 12.62 -4.35
N HIS A 306 3.89 11.87 -3.39
CA HIS A 306 2.44 11.75 -3.21
C HIS A 306 1.80 13.02 -2.65
N ALA A 307 2.45 13.71 -1.69
CA ALA A 307 2.00 15.03 -1.23
C ALA A 307 1.98 16.07 -2.37
N GLN A 308 2.98 16.04 -3.26
CA GLN A 308 3.03 16.89 -4.45
C GLN A 308 1.91 16.54 -5.42
N ASN A 309 1.59 15.26 -5.60
CA ASN A 309 0.47 14.84 -6.43
C ASN A 309 -0.87 15.34 -5.87
N LEU A 310 -1.13 15.11 -4.58
CA LEU A 310 -2.36 15.56 -3.92
C LEU A 310 -2.49 17.09 -3.93
N SER A 311 -1.43 17.83 -3.61
CA SER A 311 -1.46 19.31 -3.61
C SER A 311 -1.78 19.90 -4.99
N LYS A 312 -1.27 19.30 -6.09
CA LYS A 312 -1.56 19.72 -7.47
C LYS A 312 -3.04 19.62 -7.85
N HIS A 313 -3.76 18.68 -7.25
CA HIS A 313 -5.18 18.43 -7.54
C HIS A 313 -6.14 19.29 -6.70
N GLN A 314 -5.65 20.09 -5.76
CA GLN A 314 -6.52 20.93 -4.93
C GLN A 314 -7.18 22.04 -5.75
N LYS A 315 -8.48 22.27 -5.55
CA LYS A 315 -9.18 23.42 -6.14
C LYS A 315 -8.66 24.74 -5.59
N ASN A 316 -8.42 24.78 -4.27
CA ASN A 316 -7.93 25.97 -3.58
C ASN A 316 -6.43 26.23 -3.86
N GLU A 317 -6.03 27.50 -3.75
CA GLU A 317 -4.63 27.93 -3.81
C GLU A 317 -3.91 27.61 -2.50
N VAL A 318 -3.63 26.34 -2.29
CA VAL A 318 -2.99 25.82 -1.07
C VAL A 318 -1.68 25.10 -1.38
N SER A 319 -0.77 25.06 -0.41
CA SER A 319 0.45 24.27 -0.45
C SER A 319 0.63 23.47 0.83
N PHE A 320 1.29 22.33 0.75
CA PHE A 320 1.50 21.41 1.85
C PHE A 320 2.91 21.55 2.42
N VAL A 321 3.01 21.68 3.75
CA VAL A 321 4.31 21.78 4.45
C VAL A 321 4.40 20.68 5.49
N ILE A 322 5.29 19.74 5.22
CA ILE A 322 5.57 18.61 6.11
C ILE A 322 6.72 18.99 7.05
N HIS A 323 6.45 18.88 8.35
CA HIS A 323 7.34 19.29 9.43
C HIS A 323 7.99 18.10 10.14
N ASN A 324 7.30 16.97 10.18
CA ASN A 324 7.76 15.78 10.88
C ASN A 324 7.49 14.50 10.09
N LEU A 325 8.31 13.49 10.35
CA LEU A 325 8.33 12.23 9.62
C LEU A 325 8.28 11.08 10.64
N PRO A 326 7.14 10.38 10.80
CA PRO A 326 7.09 9.14 11.54
C PRO A 326 7.81 8.06 10.74
N VAL A 327 8.91 7.54 11.28
CA VAL A 327 9.79 6.59 10.58
C VAL A 327 9.96 5.35 11.43
N ILE A 328 9.90 4.17 10.83
CA ILE A 328 10.20 2.90 11.52
C ILE A 328 11.55 3.02 12.23
N ALA A 329 11.59 2.63 13.51
CA ALA A 329 12.74 2.90 14.35
C ALA A 329 14.05 2.42 13.72
N LYS A 330 15.12 3.20 13.91
CA LYS A 330 16.47 3.02 13.34
C LYS A 330 16.57 3.24 11.82
N MET A 331 15.48 3.21 11.06
CA MET A 331 15.55 3.31 9.60
C MET A 331 16.01 4.68 9.11
N ALA A 332 15.79 5.75 9.88
CA ALA A 332 16.36 7.06 9.57
C ALA A 332 17.90 7.05 9.67
N ALA A 333 18.47 6.34 10.65
CA ALA A 333 19.92 6.19 10.81
C ALA A 333 20.52 5.31 9.71
N VAL A 334 19.87 4.19 9.40
CA VAL A 334 20.26 3.30 8.28
C VAL A 334 20.25 4.06 6.95
N ALA A 335 19.19 4.83 6.69
CA ALA A 335 19.08 5.64 5.48
C ALA A 335 20.22 6.67 5.38
N LYS A 336 20.53 7.39 6.47
CA LYS A 336 21.65 8.35 6.52
C LYS A 336 23.00 7.69 6.27
N ALA A 337 23.26 6.52 6.86
CA ALA A 337 24.50 5.77 6.64
C ALA A 337 24.68 5.34 5.18
N CYS A 338 23.58 5.19 4.44
CA CYS A 338 23.58 4.86 3.01
C CYS A 338 23.62 6.09 2.09
N GLY A 339 23.82 7.30 2.62
CA GLY A 339 23.83 8.55 1.86
C GLY A 339 22.51 8.78 1.10
N ASN A 340 22.61 9.09 -0.20
CA ASN A 340 21.46 9.40 -1.05
C ASN A 340 20.78 8.15 -1.66
N MET A 341 21.07 6.94 -1.16
CA MET A 341 20.51 5.71 -1.73
C MET A 341 18.98 5.65 -1.62
N PHE A 342 18.45 5.94 -0.43
CA PHE A 342 17.02 5.82 -0.14
C PHE A 342 16.26 7.14 -0.23
N GLN A 343 16.92 8.26 0.05
CA GLN A 343 16.27 9.59 0.08
C GLN A 343 15.06 9.67 1.04
N LEU A 344 15.11 8.91 2.15
CA LEU A 344 14.01 8.79 3.11
C LEU A 344 13.65 10.12 3.77
N LEU A 345 14.66 10.90 4.17
CA LEU A 345 14.44 12.19 4.85
C LEU A 345 14.06 13.31 3.89
N GLN A 346 14.35 13.12 2.60
CA GLN A 346 13.91 13.98 1.51
C GLN A 346 12.48 13.64 1.07
N GLY A 347 11.89 12.55 1.58
CA GLY A 347 10.53 12.12 1.27
C GLY A 347 10.38 11.39 -0.06
N HIS A 348 11.48 10.93 -0.67
CA HIS A 348 11.46 10.24 -1.97
C HIS A 348 11.77 8.73 -1.85
N SER A 349 12.00 8.22 -0.65
CA SER A 349 12.06 6.77 -0.42
C SER A 349 10.73 6.15 -0.83
N ALA A 350 10.81 5.06 -1.59
CA ALA A 350 9.61 4.33 -1.95
C ALA A 350 8.99 3.73 -0.68
N GLU A 351 7.67 3.78 -0.62
CA GLU A 351 6.88 3.02 0.33
C GLU A 351 6.04 1.99 -0.45
N ASN A 352 5.63 0.92 0.22
CA ASN A 352 4.77 -0.11 -0.33
C ASN A 352 3.60 -0.30 0.63
N SER A 353 2.37 -0.28 0.14
CA SER A 353 1.17 -0.24 0.98
C SER A 353 1.32 0.66 2.21
N GLY A 354 1.74 1.92 1.98
CA GLY A 354 1.88 2.88 3.06
C GLY A 354 0.52 3.36 3.57
N GLY A 355 0.57 4.39 4.41
CA GLY A 355 -0.63 4.95 5.03
C GLY A 355 -1.26 6.00 4.15
N LEU A 356 -2.50 6.37 4.47
CA LEU A 356 -3.12 7.58 3.95
C LEU A 356 -2.42 8.83 4.49
N LEU A 357 -2.17 9.80 3.60
CA LEU A 357 -1.87 11.19 3.88
C LEU A 357 -3.14 12.01 3.69
N ILE A 358 -3.71 12.52 4.77
CA ILE A 358 -5.06 13.07 4.82
C ILE A 358 -5.01 14.56 5.17
N CYS A 359 -5.72 15.39 4.40
CA CYS A 359 -6.03 16.78 4.77
C CYS A 359 -7.26 16.79 5.68
N LEU A 360 -7.08 17.23 6.94
CA LEU A 360 -8.14 17.27 7.94
C LEU A 360 -8.29 18.68 8.54
N PRO A 361 -9.51 19.08 8.91
CA PRO A 361 -9.72 20.26 9.76
C PRO A 361 -8.91 20.13 11.05
N ARG A 362 -8.24 21.21 11.43
CA ARG A 362 -7.29 21.22 12.56
C ARG A 362 -7.92 20.74 13.86
N GLU A 363 -9.14 21.16 14.12
CA GLU A 363 -9.93 20.83 15.30
C GLU A 363 -10.35 19.35 15.34
N GLN A 364 -10.40 18.66 14.19
CA GLN A 364 -10.79 17.25 14.11
C GLN A 364 -9.59 16.30 14.17
N ALA A 365 -8.41 16.74 13.74
CA ALA A 365 -7.24 15.87 13.55
C ALA A 365 -6.80 15.14 14.83
N ALA A 366 -6.81 15.79 15.99
CA ALA A 366 -6.44 15.14 17.25
C ALA A 366 -7.43 14.03 17.65
N ALA A 367 -8.74 14.26 17.40
CA ALA A 367 -9.77 13.27 17.66
C ALA A 367 -9.67 12.10 16.68
N TYR A 368 -9.39 12.36 15.40
CA TYR A 368 -9.09 11.34 14.39
C TYR A 368 -7.93 10.45 14.83
N CYS A 369 -6.78 11.02 15.20
CA CYS A 369 -5.60 10.26 15.61
C CYS A 369 -5.85 9.39 16.85
N LYS A 370 -6.66 9.88 17.80
CA LYS A 370 -7.03 9.11 18.99
C LYS A 370 -7.99 7.97 18.67
N ASP A 371 -8.94 8.18 17.75
CA ASP A 371 -9.93 7.16 17.40
C ASP A 371 -9.32 6.04 16.57
N ILE A 372 -8.43 6.35 15.61
CA ILE A 372 -7.70 5.32 14.86
C ILE A 372 -6.79 4.48 15.76
N GLU A 373 -6.10 5.13 16.71
CA GLU A 373 -5.28 4.40 17.70
C GLU A 373 -6.12 3.51 18.59
N LYS A 374 -7.31 3.96 19.00
CA LYS A 374 -8.23 3.15 19.79
C LYS A 374 -8.78 1.94 19.02
N GLN A 375 -9.08 2.09 17.74
CA GLN A 375 -9.72 1.04 16.94
C GLN A 375 -8.72 0.04 16.36
N GLU A 376 -7.55 0.51 15.91
CA GLU A 376 -6.53 -0.35 15.30
C GLU A 376 -5.40 -0.72 16.27
N GLY A 377 -5.32 -0.03 17.41
CA GLY A 377 -4.16 -0.08 18.30
C GLY A 377 -2.98 0.75 17.78
N TYR A 378 -3.01 1.31 16.58
CA TYR A 378 -1.85 1.99 15.98
C TYR A 378 -2.10 3.49 15.81
N GLN A 379 -1.13 4.28 16.23
CA GLN A 379 -1.18 5.74 16.15
C GLN A 379 -1.10 6.26 14.71
N ALA A 380 -1.78 7.38 14.45
CA ALA A 380 -1.54 8.26 13.30
C ALA A 380 -0.89 9.58 13.75
N TRP A 381 -0.19 10.27 12.85
CA TRP A 381 0.62 11.44 13.17
C TRP A 381 0.18 12.67 12.39
N ILE A 382 0.05 13.80 13.07
CA ILE A 382 -0.06 15.10 12.40
C ILE A 382 1.35 15.50 11.92
N VAL A 383 1.58 15.38 10.62
CA VAL A 383 2.91 15.53 10.01
C VAL A 383 3.19 16.92 9.45
N GLY A 384 2.15 17.71 9.23
CA GLY A 384 2.30 19.01 8.57
C GLY A 384 1.04 19.85 8.57
N ILE A 385 1.07 20.92 7.79
CA ILE A 385 -0.02 21.88 7.63
C ILE A 385 -0.28 22.18 6.16
N VAL A 386 -1.47 22.68 5.89
CA VAL A 386 -1.86 23.28 4.63
C VAL A 386 -1.80 24.81 4.78
N GLU A 387 -0.98 25.46 3.97
CA GLU A 387 -0.81 26.92 3.92
C GLU A 387 -1.35 27.51 2.62
N LYS A 388 -1.53 28.83 2.57
CA LYS A 388 -1.82 29.50 1.30
C LYS A 388 -0.63 29.31 0.36
N GLY A 389 -0.86 28.88 -0.87
CA GLY A 389 0.24 28.55 -1.77
C GLY A 389 -0.21 28.28 -3.20
N ASN A 390 0.68 27.65 -3.97
CA ASN A 390 0.54 27.49 -5.42
C ASN A 390 0.43 26.01 -5.81
N ARG A 391 -0.31 25.21 -5.03
CA ARG A 391 -0.55 23.78 -5.29
C ARG A 391 0.74 22.96 -5.35
N THR A 392 1.60 23.20 -4.35
CA THR A 392 2.89 22.52 -4.19
C THR A 392 2.99 21.84 -2.83
N ALA A 393 3.91 20.89 -2.69
CA ALA A 393 4.26 20.31 -1.40
C ALA A 393 5.77 20.34 -1.17
N ARG A 394 6.17 20.56 0.08
CA ARG A 394 7.56 20.54 0.53
C ARG A 394 7.69 19.92 1.92
N ILE A 395 8.84 19.28 2.16
CA ILE A 395 9.32 18.96 3.51
C ILE A 395 10.27 20.09 3.92
N ILE A 396 10.20 20.54 5.18
CA ILE A 396 11.14 21.56 5.69
C ILE A 396 12.59 21.03 5.68
N ASP A 397 13.59 21.90 5.59
CA ASP A 397 15.01 21.51 5.45
C ASP A 397 15.52 20.55 6.54
N LYS A 398 14.98 20.67 7.75
CA LYS A 398 15.33 19.84 8.92
C LYS A 398 14.07 19.27 9.54
N PRO A 399 13.44 18.27 8.90
CA PRO A 399 12.21 17.69 9.43
C PRO A 399 12.51 16.94 10.73
N ARG A 400 11.59 17.02 11.69
CA ARG A 400 11.69 16.24 12.92
C ARG A 400 11.37 14.78 12.61
N VAL A 401 12.32 13.88 12.82
CA VAL A 401 12.06 12.44 12.76
C VAL A 401 11.38 12.00 14.07
N ILE A 402 10.24 11.33 13.94
CA ILE A 402 9.55 10.66 15.04
C ILE A 402 9.87 9.17 14.87
N GLU A 403 10.71 8.63 15.76
CA GLU A 403 11.07 7.21 15.75
C GLU A 403 9.86 6.39 16.20
N VAL A 404 9.41 5.46 15.35
CA VAL A 404 8.26 4.58 15.60
C VAL A 404 8.78 3.18 15.90
N PRO A 405 8.83 2.76 17.17
CA PRO A 405 9.35 1.45 17.54
C PRO A 405 8.47 0.32 17.02
N ALA A 406 9.05 -0.88 16.93
CA ALA A 406 8.24 -2.09 16.85
C ALA A 406 7.40 -2.19 18.13
N LYS A 407 6.14 -2.63 18.00
CA LYS A 407 5.35 -2.94 19.19
C LYS A 407 5.87 -4.26 19.74
N GLU A 408 6.56 -4.23 20.87
CA GLU A 408 6.77 -5.45 21.65
C GLU A 408 5.42 -5.74 22.34
N LYS A 409 4.71 -6.77 21.89
CA LYS A 409 3.55 -7.27 22.62
C LYS A 409 4.04 -8.38 23.55
N ASP A 410 4.03 -8.13 24.86
CA ASP A 410 4.41 -9.14 25.85
C ASP A 410 3.60 -10.44 25.67
N GLY A 411 4.31 -11.56 25.52
CA GLY A 411 3.70 -12.90 25.36
C GLY A 411 3.23 -13.25 23.94
N GLU A 412 3.23 -12.29 23.02
CA GLU A 412 3.26 -12.59 21.61
C GLU A 412 4.74 -12.69 21.24
N LEU A 413 5.19 -13.81 20.68
CA LEU A 413 6.49 -13.85 20.00
C LEU A 413 6.48 -12.99 18.72
N TRP A 414 5.51 -12.06 18.59
CA TRP A 414 5.24 -11.07 17.53
C TRP A 414 4.43 -9.89 18.09
#